data_AF-A0A078GU60-F1
#
_entry.id   AF-A0A078GU60-F1
#
_cell.length_a   1.000
_cell.length_b   1.000
_cell.length_c   1.000
_cell.angle_alpha   90.00
_cell.angle_beta   90.00
_cell.angle_gamma   90.00
#
_symmetry.space_group_name_H-M   'P 1'
#
loop_
_entity.id
_entity.type
_entity.pdbx_description
1 polymer ?
#
loop_
_entity_poly.entity_id
_entity_poly.type
_entity_poly.pdbx_seq_one_letter_code
_entity_poly.pdbx_strand_id
1 'polypeptide(L)'
;MVVESLKGKLVLLSTTTYARFVVQRVFDSGSDASVRKVYSEIVNSDGGLDVLIINPYDHYVVKALLRRLTELNSTLFKIIAFKVLERAAEHEKHEFAVHVLRECRYSFTLYFSPFYLLCLMFMTDCFRSPVNKM
;
A
#
# COMPACT_ATOMS: atom_id res chain seq x y z
N MET A 1 -5.77 24.35 2.82
CA MET A 1 -7.10 24.32 2.17
C MET A 1 -6.99 23.72 0.75
N VAL A 2 -6.37 22.55 0.62
CA VAL A 2 -6.28 21.79 -0.66
C VAL A 2 -6.99 20.44 -0.51
N VAL A 3 -6.77 19.76 0.62
CA VAL A 3 -7.38 18.45 0.95
C VAL A 3 -8.92 18.48 0.93
N GLU A 4 -9.55 19.56 1.37
CA GLU A 4 -11.01 19.72 1.33
C GLU A 4 -11.55 19.69 -0.10
N SER A 5 -10.81 20.26 -1.06
CA SER A 5 -11.16 20.31 -2.49
C SER A 5 -10.95 18.97 -3.20
N LEU A 6 -10.17 18.06 -2.61
CA LEU A 6 -9.85 16.74 -3.17
C LEU A 6 -10.83 15.65 -2.70
N LYS A 7 -11.70 15.96 -1.73
CA LYS A 7 -12.65 15.02 -1.13
C LYS A 7 -13.63 14.45 -2.17
N GLY A 8 -13.83 13.14 -2.14
CA GLY A 8 -14.68 12.37 -3.05
C GLY A 8 -14.05 12.08 -4.42
N LYS A 9 -12.80 12.49 -4.64
CA LYS A 9 -12.09 12.32 -5.93
C LYS A 9 -10.69 11.73 -5.74
N LEU A 10 -10.32 11.27 -4.55
CA LEU A 10 -8.93 10.94 -4.25
C LEU A 10 -8.38 9.76 -5.05
N VAL A 11 -9.21 8.76 -5.35
CA VAL A 11 -8.82 7.65 -6.23
C VAL A 11 -8.58 8.16 -7.66
N LEU A 12 -9.50 8.97 -8.20
CA LEU A 12 -9.37 9.59 -9.53
C LEU A 12 -8.17 10.56 -9.63
N LEU A 13 -7.90 11.31 -8.57
CA LEU A 13 -6.78 12.25 -8.52
C LEU A 13 -5.44 11.53 -8.38
N SER A 14 -5.43 10.40 -7.67
CA SER A 14 -4.24 9.56 -7.55
C SER A 14 -3.86 8.94 -8.89
N THR A 15 -4.83 8.61 -9.75
CA THR A 15 -4.60 8.07 -11.10
C THR A 15 -4.29 9.16 -12.15
N THR A 16 -4.40 10.45 -11.79
CA THR A 16 -4.12 11.57 -12.70
C THR A 16 -2.64 11.99 -12.60
N THR A 17 -1.96 12.14 -13.74
CA THR A 17 -0.50 12.31 -13.87
C THR A 17 0.11 13.36 -12.92
N TYR A 18 -0.56 14.51 -12.73
CA TYR A 18 -0.07 15.60 -11.88
C TYR A 18 -0.68 15.62 -10.47
N ALA A 19 -1.94 15.20 -10.33
CA ALA A 19 -2.62 15.24 -9.04
C ALA A 19 -2.11 14.16 -8.06
N ARG A 20 -1.53 13.07 -8.57
CA ARG A 20 -0.86 12.05 -7.74
C ARG A 20 0.23 12.63 -6.84
N PHE A 21 0.98 13.63 -7.32
CA PHE A 21 2.05 14.25 -6.54
C PHE A 21 1.50 15.04 -5.35
N VAL A 22 0.31 15.63 -5.52
CA VAL A 22 -0.38 16.31 -4.41
C VAL A 22 -0.80 15.29 -3.36
N VAL A 23 -1.38 14.16 -3.77
CA VAL A 23 -1.78 13.09 -2.86
C VAL A 23 -0.57 12.50 -2.14
N GLN A 24 0.51 12.20 -2.87
CA GLN A 24 1.76 11.73 -2.29
C GLN A 24 2.33 12.73 -1.27
N ARG A 25 2.32 14.02 -1.59
CA ARG A 25 2.82 15.08 -0.69
C ARG A 25 2.01 15.18 0.60
N VAL A 26 0.71 14.90 0.54
CA VAL A 26 -0.14 14.81 1.74
C VAL A 26 0.31 13.68 2.65
N PHE A 27 0.76 12.54 2.10
CA PHE A 27 1.31 11.45 2.91
C PHE A 27 2.72 11.74 3.43
N ASP A 28 3.58 12.37 2.62
CA ASP A 28 4.96 12.67 3.01
C ASP A 28 5.07 13.80 4.05
N SER A 29 4.18 14.80 3.98
CA SER A 29 4.34 16.07 4.73
C SER A 29 3.03 16.73 5.16
N GLY A 30 1.89 16.07 4.91
CA GLY A 30 0.59 16.56 5.36
C GLY A 30 0.38 16.35 6.86
N SER A 31 -0.54 17.13 7.44
CA SER A 31 -0.94 16.93 8.83
C SER A 31 -1.63 15.58 9.03
N ASP A 32 -1.52 15.01 10.23
CA ASP A 32 -2.13 13.73 10.58
C ASP A 32 -3.64 13.68 10.32
N ALA A 33 -4.33 14.80 10.53
CA ALA A 33 -5.76 14.93 10.22
C ALA A 33 -6.02 14.84 8.71
N SER A 34 -5.14 15.41 7.88
CA SER A 34 -5.23 15.34 6.42
C SER A 34 -4.97 13.92 5.94
N VAL A 35 -3.90 13.28 6.45
CA VAL A 35 -3.58 11.88 6.15
C VAL A 35 -4.76 10.98 6.48
N ARG A 36 -5.39 11.18 7.66
CA ARG A 36 -6.60 10.44 8.08
C ARG A 36 -7.77 10.58 7.13
N LYS A 37 -8.04 11.80 6.67
CA LYS A 37 -9.10 12.05 5.68
C LYS A 37 -8.80 11.35 4.36
N VAL A 38 -7.57 11.48 3.87
CA VAL A 38 -7.18 10.97 2.55
C VAL A 38 -7.18 9.44 2.50
N TYR A 39 -6.54 8.77 3.47
CA TYR A 39 -6.52 7.31 3.43
C TYR A 39 -7.91 6.72 3.68
N SER A 40 -8.74 7.34 4.53
CA SER A 40 -10.09 6.85 4.82
C SER A 40 -10.92 6.79 3.55
N GLU A 41 -10.80 7.79 2.68
CA GLU A 41 -11.48 7.79 1.39
C GLU A 41 -10.95 6.70 0.45
N ILE A 42 -9.63 6.50 0.38
CA ILE A 42 -9.02 5.47 -0.48
C ILE A 42 -9.42 4.05 -0.04
N VAL A 43 -9.41 3.79 1.27
CA VAL A 43 -9.75 2.46 1.83
C VAL A 43 -11.25 2.16 1.76
N ASN A 44 -12.10 3.19 1.92
CA ASN A 44 -13.55 3.04 1.81
C ASN A 44 -14.06 3.06 0.37
N SER A 45 -13.21 3.44 -0.60
CA SER A 45 -13.54 3.32 -2.02
C SER A 45 -13.42 1.86 -2.45
N ASP A 46 -14.50 1.31 -2.99
CA ASP A 46 -14.54 -0.08 -3.43
C ASP A 46 -13.50 -0.32 -4.54
N GLY A 47 -12.61 -1.30 -4.33
CA GLY A 47 -11.46 -1.59 -5.20
C GLY A 47 -10.41 -0.48 -5.33
N GLY A 48 -10.55 0.66 -4.63
CA GLY A 48 -9.69 1.84 -4.82
C GLY A 48 -8.22 1.54 -4.54
N LEU A 49 -7.94 0.78 -3.48
CA LEU A 49 -6.57 0.37 -3.14
C LEU A 49 -5.95 -0.54 -4.20
N ASP A 50 -6.71 -1.49 -4.75
CA ASP A 50 -6.22 -2.46 -5.73
C ASP A 50 -5.82 -1.76 -7.03
N VAL A 51 -6.62 -0.80 -7.48
CA VAL A 51 -6.32 0.04 -8.65
C VAL A 51 -5.01 0.81 -8.46
N LEU A 52 -4.78 1.36 -7.27
CA LEU A 52 -3.58 2.13 -6.98
C LEU A 52 -2.32 1.26 -6.91
N ILE A 53 -2.45 0.00 -6.48
CA ILE A 53 -1.32 -0.94 -6.36
C ILE A 53 -0.79 -1.35 -7.73
N ILE A 54 -1.69 -1.61 -8.68
CA ILE A 54 -1.33 -2.12 -10.02
C ILE A 54 -0.93 -1.00 -10.99
N ASN A 55 -1.30 0.25 -10.73
CA ASN A 55 -1.03 1.34 -11.65
C ASN A 55 0.47 1.72 -11.69
N PRO A 56 1.08 1.92 -12.88
CA PRO A 56 2.47 2.35 -13.07
C PRO A 56 2.90 3.55 -12.24
N TYR A 57 1.98 4.47 -11.95
CA TYR A 57 2.30 5.70 -11.25
C TYR A 57 1.76 5.73 -9.82
N ASP A 58 0.70 5.00 -9.51
CA ASP A 58 0.00 5.22 -8.23
C ASP A 58 0.58 4.37 -7.10
N HIS A 59 1.39 3.36 -7.45
CA HIS A 59 2.08 2.53 -6.47
C HIS A 59 3.00 3.36 -5.56
N TYR A 60 3.53 4.50 -6.01
CA TYR A 60 4.29 5.44 -5.18
C TYR A 60 3.43 6.09 -4.09
N VAL A 61 2.16 6.39 -4.40
CA VAL A 61 1.20 6.94 -3.42
C VAL A 61 0.92 5.90 -2.35
N VAL A 62 0.74 4.62 -2.73
CA VAL A 62 0.53 3.52 -1.79
C VAL A 62 1.75 3.30 -0.89
N LYS A 63 2.96 3.39 -1.44
CA LYS A 63 4.20 3.31 -0.64
C LYS A 63 4.33 4.44 0.36
N ALA A 64 4.04 5.68 -0.04
CA ALA A 64 4.04 6.84 0.85
C ALA A 64 2.99 6.67 1.97
N LEU A 65 1.80 6.18 1.61
CA LEU A 65 0.75 5.83 2.58
C LEU A 65 1.24 4.78 3.59
N LEU A 66 1.82 3.67 3.13
CA LEU A 66 2.31 2.59 4.00
C LEU A 66 3.34 3.11 4.99
N ARG A 67 4.35 3.86 4.53
CA ARG A 67 5.37 4.49 5.38
C ARG A 67 4.76 5.38 6.45
N ARG A 68 3.82 6.24 6.06
CA ARG A 68 3.18 7.17 6.99
C ARG A 68 2.30 6.43 8.01
N LEU A 69 1.62 5.36 7.60
CA LEU A 69 0.80 4.55 8.51
C LEU A 69 1.63 3.74 9.51
N THR A 70 2.87 3.35 9.16
CA THR A 70 3.77 2.70 10.11
C THR A 70 4.02 3.57 11.33
N GLU A 71 4.13 4.89 11.15
CA GLU A 71 4.32 5.88 12.22
C GLU A 71 3.00 6.30 12.88
N LEU A 72 1.95 6.51 12.09
CA LEU A 72 0.71 7.13 12.54
C LEU A 72 -0.30 6.15 13.13
N ASN A 73 -0.44 4.97 12.52
CA ASN A 73 -1.47 3.99 12.88
C ASN A 73 -1.05 2.58 12.44
N SER A 74 -0.33 1.90 13.33
CA SER A 74 0.19 0.55 13.11
C SER A 74 -0.90 -0.49 12.84
N THR A 75 -2.10 -0.33 13.40
CA THR A 75 -3.24 -1.23 13.16
C THR A 75 -3.73 -1.13 11.72
N LEU A 76 -3.90 0.09 11.20
CA LEU A 76 -4.30 0.30 9.81
C LEU A 76 -3.23 -0.13 8.82
N PHE A 77 -1.97 0.14 9.13
CA PHE A 77 -0.85 -0.39 8.35
C PHE A 77 -0.97 -1.91 8.21
N LYS A 78 -1.18 -2.64 9.32
CA LYS A 78 -1.34 -4.11 9.30
C LYS A 78 -2.51 -4.55 8.44
N ILE A 79 -3.66 -3.89 8.52
CA ILE A 79 -4.85 -4.24 7.72
C ILE A 79 -4.56 -4.11 6.22
N ILE A 80 -3.99 -2.97 5.80
CA ILE A 80 -3.66 -2.72 4.39
C ILE A 80 -2.57 -3.68 3.92
N ALA A 81 -1.51 -3.83 4.70
CA ALA A 81 -0.40 -4.70 4.35
C ALA A 81 -0.84 -6.18 4.28
N PHE A 82 -1.76 -6.61 5.14
CA PHE A 82 -2.36 -7.95 5.07
C PHE A 82 -3.14 -8.16 3.77
N LYS A 83 -3.98 -7.20 3.34
CA LYS A 83 -4.66 -7.26 2.03
C LYS A 83 -3.67 -7.38 0.86
N VAL A 84 -2.56 -6.64 0.89
CA VAL A 84 -1.52 -6.72 -0.14
C VAL A 84 -0.81 -8.08 -0.13
N LEU A 85 -0.56 -8.63 1.06
CA LEU A 85 0.10 -9.92 1.25
C LEU A 85 -0.80 -11.11 0.89
N GLU A 86 -2.10 -11.01 1.11
CA GLU A 86 -3.09 -12.04 0.75
C GLU A 86 -3.05 -12.36 -0.75
N ARG A 87 -2.82 -11.33 -1.59
CA ARG A 87 -2.66 -11.46 -3.04
C ARG A 87 -1.18 -11.42 -3.48
N ALA A 88 -0.25 -11.79 -2.60
CA ALA A 88 1.19 -11.70 -2.90
C ALA A 88 1.59 -12.45 -4.18
N ALA A 89 1.04 -13.64 -4.43
CA ALA A 89 1.36 -14.44 -5.62
C ALA A 89 0.96 -13.76 -6.94
N GLU A 90 -0.09 -12.94 -6.93
CA GLU A 90 -0.52 -12.12 -8.07
C GLU A 90 0.37 -10.87 -8.19
N HIS A 91 0.60 -10.19 -7.07
CA HIS A 91 1.42 -8.98 -7.02
C HIS A 91 2.89 -9.22 -7.40
N GLU A 92 3.46 -10.40 -7.10
CA GLU A 92 4.84 -10.75 -7.48
C GLU A 92 5.04 -10.85 -9.00
N LYS A 93 3.98 -11.20 -9.74
CA LYS A 93 4.00 -11.32 -11.21
C LYS A 93 3.76 -9.98 -11.91
N HIS A 94 3.29 -8.97 -11.18
CA HIS A 94 2.91 -7.68 -11.73
C HIS A 94 4.03 -6.66 -11.57
N GLU A 95 4.38 -5.97 -12.67
CA GLU A 95 5.53 -5.06 -12.76
C GLU A 95 5.56 -3.99 -11.65
N PHE A 96 4.40 -3.40 -11.33
CA PHE A 96 4.31 -2.33 -10.32
C PHE A 96 3.92 -2.81 -8.91
N ALA A 97 2.98 -3.74 -8.81
CA ALA A 97 2.47 -4.21 -7.52
C ALA A 97 3.56 -4.87 -6.65
N VAL A 98 4.54 -5.51 -7.28
CA VAL A 98 5.69 -6.10 -6.59
C VAL A 98 6.46 -5.08 -5.76
N HIS A 99 6.50 -3.81 -6.19
CA HIS A 99 7.18 -2.75 -5.44
C HIS A 99 6.43 -2.37 -4.16
N VAL A 100 5.10 -2.42 -4.18
CA VAL A 100 4.26 -2.21 -2.98
C VAL A 100 4.41 -3.41 -2.03
N LEU A 101 4.34 -4.63 -2.58
CA LEU A 101 4.54 -5.85 -1.80
C LEU A 101 5.90 -5.88 -1.09
N ARG A 102 6.97 -5.47 -1.77
CA ARG A 102 8.32 -5.35 -1.18
C ARG A 102 8.35 -4.34 -0.05
N GLU A 103 7.69 -3.19 -0.20
CA GLU A 103 7.61 -2.17 0.85
C GLU A 103 6.86 -2.68 2.09
N CYS A 104 5.76 -3.42 1.90
CA CYS A 104 5.05 -4.09 2.99
C CYS A 104 5.98 -5.06 3.74
N ARG A 105 6.67 -5.94 3.02
CA ARG A 105 7.61 -6.92 3.61
C ARG A 105 8.71 -6.21 4.39
N TYR A 106 9.33 -5.19 3.81
CA TYR A 106 10.40 -4.41 4.45
C TYR A 106 9.93 -3.72 5.73
N SER A 107 8.75 -3.09 5.69
CA SER A 107 8.15 -2.41 6.84
C SER A 107 7.78 -3.39 7.95
N PHE A 108 7.35 -4.61 7.61
CA PHE A 108 7.16 -5.67 8.60
C PHE A 108 8.47 -6.12 9.25
N THR A 109 9.53 -6.30 8.46
CA THR A 109 10.85 -6.69 8.98
C THR A 109 11.45 -5.64 9.92
N LEU A 110 11.34 -4.36 9.58
CA LEU A 110 11.92 -3.28 10.38
C LEU A 110 11.15 -2.99 11.68
N TYR A 111 9.82 -2.99 11.63
CA TYR A 111 9.00 -2.44 12.73
C TYR A 111 8.29 -3.49 13.59
N PHE A 112 8.22 -4.76 13.16
CA PHE A 112 7.42 -5.79 13.84
C PHE A 112 8.16 -7.03 14.36
N SER A 113 9.51 -7.02 14.40
CA SER A 113 10.36 -8.03 15.08
C SER A 113 10.41 -9.43 14.43
N PRO A 114 11.50 -10.23 14.62
CA PRO A 114 11.75 -11.49 13.88
C PRO A 114 10.76 -12.63 14.16
N PHE A 115 9.89 -12.53 15.17
CA PHE A 115 8.90 -13.58 15.44
C PHE A 115 7.78 -13.65 14.40
N TYR A 116 7.45 -12.53 13.73
CA TYR A 116 6.52 -12.53 12.60
C TYR A 116 7.16 -13.08 11.31
N LEU A 117 8.49 -13.12 11.24
CA LEU A 117 9.25 -13.68 10.13
C LEU A 117 9.04 -15.19 10.02
N LEU A 118 8.79 -15.91 11.13
CA LEU A 118 8.40 -17.32 11.08
C LEU A 118 7.06 -17.50 10.35
N CYS A 119 6.08 -16.63 10.62
CA CYS A 119 4.76 -16.69 10.00
C CYS A 119 4.82 -16.33 8.51
N LEU A 120 5.67 -15.37 8.14
CA LEU A 120 5.93 -15.02 6.74
C LEU A 120 6.78 -16.07 5.99
N MET A 121 7.74 -16.72 6.66
CA MET A 121 8.52 -17.83 6.08
C MET A 121 7.63 -19.04 5.82
N PHE A 122 6.71 -19.38 6.74
CA PHE A 122 5.68 -20.39 6.49
C PHE A 122 4.77 -20.01 5.32
N MET A 123 4.43 -18.72 5.12
CA MET A 123 3.70 -18.30 3.93
C MET A 123 4.55 -18.40 2.64
N THR A 124 5.83 -18.01 2.66
CA THR A 124 6.68 -18.17 1.47
C THR A 124 6.94 -19.63 1.10
N ASP A 125 6.96 -20.54 2.08
CA ASP A 125 7.09 -21.99 1.83
C ASP A 125 5.76 -22.63 1.39
N CYS A 126 4.60 -22.16 1.87
CA CYS A 126 3.29 -22.61 1.35
C CYS A 126 3.00 -22.11 -0.09
N PHE A 127 3.57 -20.98 -0.51
CA PHE A 127 3.39 -20.46 -1.88
C PHE A 127 4.45 -20.93 -2.89
N ARG A 128 5.45 -21.70 -2.45
CA ARG A 128 6.41 -22.37 -3.34
C ARG A 128 5.83 -23.69 -3.85
N SER A 129 4.70 -23.64 -4.55
CA SER A 129 4.22 -24.80 -5.32
C SER A 129 5.07 -24.95 -6.60
N PRO A 130 5.45 -26.17 -7.01
CA PRO A 130 6.42 -26.40 -8.07
C PRO A 130 5.76 -26.16 -9.43
N VAL A 131 5.92 -24.96 -9.99
CA VAL A 131 5.57 -24.76 -11.40
C VAL A 131 6.76 -25.23 -12.24
N ASN A 132 6.63 -26.49 -12.64
CA ASN A 132 7.25 -27.19 -13.76
C ASN A 132 8.24 -26.39 -14.62
N LYS A 133 9.49 -26.87 -14.62
CA LYS A 133 10.31 -26.90 -15.84
C LYS A 133 9.60 -27.84 -16.82
N MET A 134 9.12 -27.28 -17.92
CA MET A 134 8.81 -28.01 -19.14
C MET A 134 9.81 -27.56 -20.20
#